data_AF-A0A1Q5IEA8-F1
#
_entry.id   AF-A0A1Q5IEA8-F1
#
_cell.length_a   1.000
_cell.length_b   1.000
_cell.length_c   1.000
_cell.angle_alpha   90.00
_cell.angle_beta   90.00
_cell.angle_gamma   90.00
#
_symmetry.space_group_name_H-M   'P 1'
#
loop_
_entity.id
_entity.type
_entity.pdbx_description
1 polymer ?
#
loop_
_entity_poly.entity_id
_entity_poly.type
_entity_poly.pdbx_seq_one_letter_code
_entity_poly.pdbx_strand_id
1 'polypeptide(L)'
;MLGDSLSEGVGDRVDGVWRGWAPLLADGLPGDGQETAFLNLAVSGALSGDVAARQAPRALAFRPHLASVVVGVNDTLRRTFDIGLLARHLDRVCADLDAVGAVLLTACLPDPGRMLGLPPPLVRPLARRQRAVNAVVHALSTRYGAVHLHLADDTWTEDRTLWSVDRLHPGERGHRAVAEGFHRLLAARGLAHGAPPAREPAQPPPTRAEAALWLATAGTGWLLRRSRDLLPQLLLLAGAELRHWADGTGPAPLDARADDALADALAATMGR
;
A
#
# COMPACT_ATOMS: atom_id res chain seq x y z
N MET A 1 2.32 -5.64 12.20
CA MET A 1 2.09 -5.24 10.80
C MET A 1 0.62 -4.90 10.59
N LEU A 2 0.33 -3.73 10.02
CA LEU A 2 -1.03 -3.25 9.73
C LEU A 2 -1.13 -2.85 8.25
N GLY A 3 -2.27 -3.17 7.63
CA GLY A 3 -2.54 -2.80 6.25
C GLY A 3 -3.55 -3.68 5.55
N ASP A 4 -3.41 -3.72 4.22
CA ASP A 4 -4.26 -4.49 3.31
C ASP A 4 -3.52 -5.72 2.71
N SER A 5 -3.87 -6.12 1.49
CA SER A 5 -3.35 -7.31 0.82
C SER A 5 -1.84 -7.29 0.56
N LEU A 6 -1.24 -6.13 0.32
CA LEU A 6 0.23 -6.02 0.21
C LEU A 6 0.88 -6.39 1.55
N SER A 7 0.29 -5.93 2.65
CA SER A 7 0.76 -6.24 4.00
C SER A 7 0.41 -7.67 4.43
N GLU A 8 -0.69 -8.24 3.95
CA GLU A 8 -1.01 -9.65 4.19
C GLU A 8 -0.01 -10.60 3.51
N GLY A 9 0.68 -10.15 2.46
CA GLY A 9 1.65 -10.97 1.73
C GLY A 9 1.09 -11.63 0.48
N VAL A 10 -0.03 -11.15 -0.04
CA VAL A 10 -0.64 -11.67 -1.27
C VAL A 10 0.40 -11.66 -2.39
N GLY A 11 0.54 -12.79 -3.08
CA GLY A 11 1.50 -12.99 -4.17
C GLY A 11 2.78 -13.77 -3.79
N ASP A 12 3.01 -14.05 -2.51
CA ASP A 12 4.12 -14.90 -2.01
C ASP A 12 3.56 -16.06 -1.16
N ARG A 13 3.15 -17.16 -1.82
CA ARG A 13 2.54 -18.31 -1.16
C ARG A 13 3.57 -19.37 -0.81
N VAL A 14 3.63 -19.76 0.45
CA VAL A 14 4.50 -20.82 0.98
C VAL A 14 3.65 -21.73 1.86
N ASP A 15 3.71 -23.05 1.63
CA ASP A 15 2.96 -24.06 2.40
C ASP A 15 1.46 -23.75 2.57
N GLY A 16 0.86 -23.19 1.52
CA GLY A 16 -0.57 -22.87 1.48
C GLY A 16 -0.96 -21.53 2.11
N VAL A 17 -0.04 -20.81 2.76
CA VAL A 17 -0.27 -19.50 3.40
C VAL A 17 0.48 -18.35 2.70
N TRP A 18 0.01 -17.12 2.87
CA TRP A 18 0.72 -15.93 2.39
C TRP A 18 1.82 -15.56 3.38
N ARG A 19 3.08 -15.53 2.92
CA ARG A 19 4.23 -15.13 3.74
C ARG A 19 4.42 -13.62 3.69
N GLY A 20 4.71 -13.08 2.50
CA GLY A 20 4.90 -11.64 2.29
C GLY A 20 6.22 -11.10 2.83
N TRP A 21 6.40 -9.78 2.69
CA TRP A 21 7.65 -9.10 3.00
C TRP A 21 7.98 -8.99 4.50
N ALA A 22 6.97 -8.95 5.38
CA ALA A 22 7.25 -8.63 6.78
C ALA A 22 7.85 -9.77 7.60
N PRO A 23 7.45 -11.05 7.43
CA PRO A 23 8.20 -12.16 8.02
C PRO A 23 9.65 -12.18 7.52
N LEU A 24 9.87 -11.96 6.22
CA LEU A 24 11.20 -11.88 5.64
C LEU A 24 12.04 -10.75 6.24
N LEU A 25 11.43 -9.58 6.49
CA LEU A 25 12.08 -8.49 7.20
C LEU A 25 12.38 -8.89 8.65
N ALA A 26 11.41 -9.47 9.37
CA ALA A 26 11.52 -9.86 10.76
C ALA A 26 12.68 -10.82 11.04
N ASP A 27 12.96 -11.74 10.10
CA ASP A 27 14.10 -12.66 10.15
C ASP A 27 15.45 -11.92 10.06
N GLY A 28 15.49 -10.77 9.36
CA GLY A 28 16.70 -9.96 9.20
C GLY A 28 16.89 -8.85 10.24
N LEU A 29 15.93 -8.64 11.14
CA LEU A 29 16.03 -7.61 12.19
C LEU A 29 17.01 -7.95 13.33
N PRO A 30 16.93 -9.13 13.98
CA PRO A 30 17.69 -9.39 15.20
C PRO A 30 19.17 -9.57 14.90
N GLY A 31 20.02 -9.15 15.85
CA GLY A 31 21.41 -9.58 15.89
C GLY A 31 21.55 -10.96 16.54
N ASP A 32 22.78 -11.46 16.64
CA ASP A 32 23.06 -12.80 17.19
C ASP A 32 22.36 -13.04 18.54
N GLY A 33 21.53 -14.09 18.59
CA GLY A 33 20.89 -14.58 19.81
C GLY A 33 19.57 -13.90 20.21
N GLN A 34 18.98 -13.04 19.37
CA GLN A 34 17.66 -12.44 19.61
C GLN A 34 16.58 -13.02 18.68
N GLU A 35 15.33 -13.07 19.15
CA GLU A 35 14.16 -13.47 18.36
C GLU A 35 13.22 -12.29 18.15
N THR A 36 12.62 -12.21 16.96
CA THR A 36 11.59 -11.20 16.64
C THR A 36 10.20 -11.79 16.86
N ALA A 37 9.49 -11.29 17.86
CA ALA A 37 8.06 -11.56 17.99
C ALA A 37 7.29 -10.81 16.87
N PHE A 38 6.55 -11.56 16.04
CA PHE A 38 5.85 -11.01 14.87
C PHE A 38 4.34 -11.20 14.97
N LEU A 39 3.59 -10.16 14.59
CA LEU A 39 2.13 -10.20 14.50
C LEU A 39 1.65 -9.50 13.22
N ASN A 40 1.00 -10.27 12.34
CA ASN A 40 0.30 -9.75 11.17
C ASN A 40 -1.18 -9.51 11.47
N LEU A 41 -1.63 -8.25 11.33
CA LEU A 41 -3.03 -7.84 11.49
C LEU A 41 -3.66 -7.39 10.18
N ALA A 42 -2.89 -7.41 9.08
CA ALA A 42 -3.36 -6.98 7.78
C ALA A 42 -4.44 -7.90 7.24
N VAL A 43 -5.37 -7.32 6.48
CA VAL A 43 -6.49 -8.05 5.88
C VAL A 43 -6.70 -7.55 4.46
N SER A 44 -6.73 -8.46 3.48
CA SER A 44 -7.02 -8.13 2.09
C SER A 44 -8.26 -7.25 1.94
N GLY A 45 -8.09 -6.13 1.24
CA GLY A 45 -9.16 -5.18 0.95
C GLY A 45 -9.50 -4.20 2.08
N ALA A 46 -8.74 -4.22 3.19
CA ALA A 46 -8.88 -3.25 4.27
C ALA A 46 -8.73 -1.81 3.77
N LEU A 47 -9.56 -0.93 4.32
CA LEU A 47 -9.48 0.52 4.13
C LEU A 47 -8.73 1.18 5.29
N SER A 48 -8.30 2.43 5.11
CA SER A 48 -7.70 3.24 6.18
C SER A 48 -8.53 3.23 7.48
N GLY A 49 -9.87 3.29 7.36
CA GLY A 49 -10.79 3.22 8.49
C GLY A 49 -10.85 1.84 9.17
N ASP A 50 -10.70 0.74 8.42
CA ASP A 50 -10.60 -0.61 9.01
C ASP A 50 -9.31 -0.77 9.81
N VAL A 51 -8.20 -0.21 9.29
CA VAL A 51 -6.92 -0.20 10.00
C VAL A 51 -7.06 0.57 11.31
N ALA A 52 -7.63 1.77 11.27
CA ALA A 52 -7.84 2.60 12.46
C ALA A 52 -8.78 1.94 13.49
N ALA A 53 -9.90 1.39 13.05
CA ALA A 53 -10.92 0.87 13.96
C ALA A 53 -10.65 -0.54 14.49
N ARG A 54 -9.96 -1.40 13.71
CA ARG A 54 -9.85 -2.84 14.02
C ARG A 54 -8.40 -3.31 14.19
N GLN A 55 -7.47 -2.83 13.38
CA GLN A 55 -6.09 -3.31 13.43
C GLN A 55 -5.27 -2.55 14.48
N ALA A 56 -5.36 -1.22 14.51
CA ALA A 56 -4.58 -0.38 15.43
C ALA A 56 -4.80 -0.72 16.92
N PRO A 57 -6.04 -0.90 17.43
CA PRO A 57 -6.23 -1.28 18.83
C PRO A 57 -5.54 -2.60 19.21
N ARG A 58 -5.52 -3.57 18.29
CA ARG A 58 -4.86 -4.87 18.49
C ARG A 58 -3.34 -4.72 18.43
N ALA A 59 -2.83 -3.87 17.55
CA ALA A 59 -1.40 -3.55 17.50
C ALA A 59 -0.94 -2.90 18.81
N LEU A 60 -1.70 -1.93 19.33
CA LEU A 60 -1.37 -1.28 20.61
C LEU A 60 -1.33 -2.27 21.77
N ALA A 61 -2.27 -3.22 21.81
CA ALA A 61 -2.26 -4.29 22.81
C ALA A 61 -1.01 -5.20 22.72
N PHE A 62 -0.45 -5.36 21.52
CA PHE A 62 0.79 -6.11 21.29
C PHE A 62 2.06 -5.34 21.71
N ARG A 63 1.99 -4.01 21.87
CA ARG A 63 3.11 -3.12 22.22
C ARG A 63 4.36 -3.30 21.32
N PRO A 64 4.22 -3.03 20.01
CA PRO A 64 5.30 -3.24 19.06
C PRO A 64 6.44 -2.22 19.23
N HIS A 65 7.68 -2.67 19.03
CA HIS A 65 8.82 -1.78 18.81
C HIS A 65 8.86 -1.22 17.39
N LEU A 66 8.31 -1.98 16.42
CA LEU A 66 8.22 -1.62 15.01
C LEU A 66 6.80 -1.87 14.52
N ALA A 67 6.19 -0.89 13.85
CA ALA A 67 4.85 -1.01 13.32
C ALA A 67 4.78 -0.53 11.87
N SER A 68 4.51 -1.45 10.94
CA SER A 68 4.21 -1.06 9.57
C SER A 68 2.77 -0.62 9.39
N VAL A 69 2.56 0.49 8.70
CA VAL A 69 1.25 1.02 8.30
C VAL A 69 1.31 1.27 6.79
N VAL A 70 0.89 0.26 6.02
CA VAL A 70 0.86 0.34 4.54
C VAL A 70 -0.54 -0.01 4.07
N VAL A 71 -1.31 1.04 3.74
CA VAL A 71 -2.70 0.97 3.29
C VAL A 71 -3.04 2.23 2.50
N GLY A 72 -4.11 2.18 1.70
CA GLY A 72 -4.70 3.37 1.06
C GLY A 72 -5.03 3.14 -0.41
N VAL A 73 -4.37 2.19 -1.08
CA VAL A 73 -4.72 1.82 -2.47
C VAL A 73 -6.18 1.38 -2.53
N ASN A 74 -6.65 0.57 -1.58
CA ASN A 74 -8.04 0.14 -1.54
C ASN A 74 -9.04 1.28 -1.35
N ASP A 75 -8.68 2.35 -0.62
CA ASP A 75 -9.50 3.56 -0.49
C ASP A 75 -9.64 4.27 -1.83
N THR A 76 -8.58 4.38 -2.63
CA THR A 76 -8.63 5.01 -3.96
C THR A 76 -9.63 4.33 -4.91
N LEU A 77 -9.87 3.04 -4.68
CA LEU A 77 -10.80 2.19 -5.43
C LEU A 77 -12.25 2.26 -4.93
N ARG A 78 -12.58 3.14 -3.96
CA ARG A 78 -13.95 3.28 -3.46
C ARG A 78 -14.64 4.53 -4.01
N ARG A 79 -15.98 4.48 -4.02
CA ARG A 79 -16.84 5.64 -4.29
C ARG A 79 -16.62 6.76 -3.33
N THR A 80 -16.56 6.35 -2.08
CA THR A 80 -16.51 7.16 -0.88
C THR A 80 -15.07 7.58 -0.59
N PHE A 81 -14.21 7.58 -1.61
CA PHE A 81 -12.85 8.07 -1.46
C PHE A 81 -12.90 9.53 -1.02
N ASP A 82 -12.31 9.79 0.13
CA ASP A 82 -12.21 11.08 0.78
C ASP A 82 -10.81 11.16 1.39
N ILE A 83 -9.99 12.04 0.83
CA ILE A 83 -8.60 12.18 1.26
C ILE A 83 -8.49 12.75 2.68
N GLY A 84 -9.45 13.58 3.12
CA GLY A 84 -9.49 14.12 4.47
C GLY A 84 -9.81 13.05 5.51
N LEU A 85 -10.75 12.15 5.23
CA LEU A 85 -11.01 10.99 6.10
C LEU A 85 -9.80 10.06 6.17
N LEU A 86 -9.19 9.75 5.02
CA LEU A 86 -7.99 8.91 4.99
C LEU A 86 -6.84 9.53 5.80
N ALA A 87 -6.59 10.83 5.62
CA ALA A 87 -5.57 11.54 6.37
C ALA A 87 -5.81 11.47 7.88
N ARG A 88 -7.05 11.69 8.33
CA ARG A 88 -7.41 11.58 9.76
C ARG A 88 -7.23 10.17 10.31
N HIS A 89 -7.61 9.14 9.55
CA HIS A 89 -7.44 7.74 9.98
C HIS A 89 -5.96 7.38 10.11
N LEU A 90 -5.14 7.72 9.11
CA LEU A 90 -3.71 7.42 9.14
C LEU A 90 -2.99 8.23 10.22
N ASP A 91 -3.30 9.52 10.35
CA ASP A 91 -2.77 10.38 11.42
C ASP A 91 -3.06 9.78 12.79
N ARG A 92 -4.30 9.35 13.04
CA ARG A 92 -4.67 8.73 14.31
C ARG A 92 -3.89 7.44 14.58
N VAL A 93 -3.75 6.56 13.59
CA VAL A 93 -3.03 5.30 13.74
C VAL A 93 -1.54 5.54 14.00
N CYS A 94 -0.92 6.44 13.24
CA CYS A 94 0.48 6.80 13.41
C CYS A 94 0.72 7.44 14.78
N ALA A 95 -0.12 8.40 15.19
CA ALA A 95 -0.03 9.05 16.49
C ALA A 95 -0.15 8.06 17.66
N ASP A 96 -1.11 7.13 17.59
CA ASP A 96 -1.32 6.16 18.67
C ASP A 96 -0.13 5.18 18.81
N LEU A 97 0.44 4.75 17.68
CA LEU A 97 1.60 3.86 17.66
C LEU A 97 2.90 4.58 18.08
N ASP A 98 3.09 5.82 17.64
CA ASP A 98 4.22 6.67 18.04
C ASP A 98 4.17 6.99 19.55
N ALA A 99 2.98 7.25 20.10
CA ALA A 99 2.78 7.51 21.52
C ALA A 99 3.18 6.33 22.44
N VAL A 100 3.21 5.10 21.92
CA VAL A 100 3.72 3.93 22.64
C VAL A 100 5.18 3.58 22.30
N GLY A 101 5.86 4.44 21.55
CA GLY A 101 7.28 4.33 21.21
C GLY A 101 7.58 3.42 20.01
N ALA A 102 6.59 3.06 19.20
CA ALA A 102 6.81 2.22 18.03
C ALA A 102 7.46 3.02 16.89
N VAL A 103 8.56 2.51 16.32
CA VAL A 103 9.11 3.05 15.07
C VAL A 103 8.21 2.65 13.91
N LEU A 104 7.70 3.64 13.19
CA LEU A 104 6.75 3.42 12.09
C LEU A 104 7.46 3.05 10.78
N LEU A 105 6.92 2.06 10.06
CA LEU A 105 7.30 1.74 8.68
C LEU A 105 6.14 2.13 7.75
N THR A 106 6.40 2.97 6.77
CA THR A 106 5.40 3.42 5.80
C THR A 106 5.93 3.29 4.38
N ALA A 107 5.04 3.31 3.38
CA ALA A 107 5.46 3.28 1.99
C ALA A 107 4.52 4.10 1.10
N CYS A 108 5.08 4.77 0.10
CA CYS A 108 4.28 5.28 -1.02
C CYS A 108 4.12 4.17 -2.06
N LEU A 109 2.95 4.10 -2.69
CA LEU A 109 2.57 2.99 -3.57
C LEU A 109 2.32 3.48 -5.00
N PRO A 110 2.58 2.64 -6.01
CA PRO A 110 2.36 3.01 -7.40
C PRO A 110 0.87 3.19 -7.71
N ASP A 111 0.57 3.92 -8.78
CA ASP A 111 -0.81 4.10 -9.24
C ASP A 111 -1.43 2.76 -9.66
N PRO A 112 -2.52 2.31 -9.01
CA PRO A 112 -3.19 1.06 -9.38
C PRO A 112 -3.73 1.09 -10.81
N GLY A 113 -4.09 2.27 -11.34
CA GLY A 113 -4.55 2.42 -12.73
C GLY A 113 -3.45 2.04 -13.75
N ARG A 114 -2.24 2.60 -13.57
CA ARG A 114 -1.04 2.26 -14.36
C ARG A 114 -0.70 0.77 -14.23
N MET A 115 -0.73 0.23 -13.02
CA MET A 115 -0.40 -1.18 -12.74
C MET A 115 -1.36 -2.17 -13.43
N LEU A 116 -2.66 -1.86 -13.41
CA LEU A 116 -3.69 -2.64 -14.10
C LEU A 116 -3.73 -2.41 -15.62
N GLY A 117 -2.94 -1.47 -16.15
CA GLY A 117 -2.90 -1.17 -17.59
C GLY A 117 -4.21 -0.58 -18.12
N LEU A 118 -4.90 0.24 -17.31
CA LEU A 118 -6.15 0.86 -17.72
C LEU A 118 -5.92 1.92 -18.82
N PRO A 119 -6.92 2.24 -19.66
CA PRO A 119 -6.82 3.32 -20.63
C PRO A 119 -6.76 4.71 -19.92
N PRO A 120 -6.20 5.75 -20.57
CA PRO A 120 -5.95 7.05 -19.94
C PRO A 120 -7.13 7.69 -19.20
N PRO A 121 -8.38 7.64 -19.71
CA PRO A 121 -9.53 8.22 -19.00
C PRO A 121 -9.84 7.55 -17.65
N LEU A 122 -9.44 6.29 -17.47
CA LEU A 122 -9.61 5.54 -16.21
C LEU A 122 -8.37 5.64 -15.30
N VAL A 123 -7.18 5.74 -15.90
CA VAL A 123 -5.92 5.92 -15.16
C VAL A 123 -5.88 7.27 -14.45
N ARG A 124 -6.21 8.36 -15.13
CA ARG A 124 -6.01 9.73 -14.58
C ARG A 124 -6.73 9.97 -13.25
N PRO A 125 -8.02 9.58 -13.07
CA PRO A 125 -8.67 9.72 -11.78
C PRO A 125 -8.01 8.90 -10.66
N LEU A 126 -7.58 7.67 -10.94
CA LEU A 126 -6.89 6.83 -9.97
C LEU A 126 -5.51 7.40 -9.62
N ALA A 127 -4.76 7.85 -10.64
CA ALA A 127 -3.47 8.49 -10.44
C ALA A 127 -3.59 9.75 -9.58
N ARG A 128 -4.62 10.59 -9.78
CA ARG A 128 -4.90 11.73 -8.88
C ARG A 128 -5.12 11.28 -7.44
N ARG A 129 -5.98 10.29 -7.22
CA ARG A 129 -6.28 9.77 -5.88
C ARG A 129 -5.03 9.17 -5.23
N GLN A 130 -4.24 8.39 -5.96
CA GLN A 130 -3.03 7.78 -5.44
C GLN A 130 -1.96 8.82 -5.12
N ARG A 131 -1.80 9.87 -5.95
CA ARG A 131 -0.91 11.00 -5.63
C ARG A 131 -1.30 11.67 -4.32
N ALA A 132 -2.59 11.92 -4.10
CA ALA A 132 -3.08 12.50 -2.86
C ALA A 132 -2.80 11.59 -1.64
N VAL A 133 -3.05 10.28 -1.77
CA VAL A 133 -2.71 9.30 -0.72
C VAL A 133 -1.21 9.30 -0.43
N ASN A 134 -0.37 9.22 -1.45
CA ASN A 134 1.09 9.23 -1.27
C ASN A 134 1.56 10.53 -0.60
N ALA A 135 1.00 11.69 -0.97
CA ALA A 135 1.32 12.97 -0.33
C ALA A 135 0.98 12.99 1.17
N VAL A 136 -0.19 12.46 1.55
CA VAL A 136 -0.57 12.28 2.96
C VAL A 136 0.41 11.34 3.67
N VAL A 137 0.75 10.20 3.08
CA VAL A 137 1.69 9.25 3.68
C VAL A 137 3.08 9.89 3.83
N HIS A 138 3.57 10.66 2.85
CA HIS A 138 4.84 11.39 2.96
C HIS A 138 4.83 12.42 4.09
N ALA A 139 3.76 13.21 4.20
CA ALA A 139 3.61 14.20 5.26
C ALA A 139 3.61 13.54 6.65
N LEU A 140 2.82 12.48 6.83
CA LEU A 140 2.76 11.73 8.09
C LEU A 140 4.09 11.04 8.40
N SER A 141 4.76 10.49 7.39
CA SER A 141 6.07 9.85 7.57
C SER A 141 7.12 10.85 8.05
N THR A 142 7.06 12.08 7.53
CA THR A 142 7.93 13.18 7.98
C THR A 142 7.59 13.59 9.41
N ARG A 143 6.30 13.79 9.72
CA ARG A 143 5.81 14.20 11.04
C ARG A 143 6.21 13.22 12.15
N TYR A 144 6.01 11.93 11.92
CA TYR A 144 6.27 10.88 12.91
C TYR A 144 7.65 10.22 12.76
N GLY A 145 8.55 10.80 11.96
CA GLY A 145 9.90 10.27 11.76
C GLY A 145 9.94 8.83 11.23
N ALA A 146 8.93 8.39 10.47
CA ALA A 146 8.81 7.03 9.99
C ALA A 146 9.98 6.61 9.09
N VAL A 147 10.25 5.32 9.04
CA VAL A 147 11.06 4.71 7.97
C VAL A 147 10.17 4.57 6.74
N HIS A 148 10.45 5.35 5.71
CA HIS A 148 9.59 5.46 4.55
C HIS A 148 10.21 4.83 3.31
N LEU A 149 9.53 3.86 2.71
CA LEU A 149 9.97 3.18 1.48
C LEU A 149 9.22 3.70 0.25
N HIS A 150 9.97 4.04 -0.80
CA HIS A 150 9.41 4.55 -2.04
C HIS A 150 9.17 3.42 -3.05
N LEU A 151 7.95 2.85 -3.09
CA LEU A 151 7.57 1.78 -4.04
C LEU A 151 6.91 2.32 -5.32
N ALA A 152 6.72 3.64 -5.40
CA ALA A 152 6.12 4.30 -6.57
C ALA A 152 7.14 4.67 -7.66
N ASP A 153 8.45 4.53 -7.38
CA ASP A 153 9.52 4.90 -8.29
C ASP A 153 9.58 3.99 -9.54
N ASP A 154 10.17 4.50 -10.63
CA ASP A 154 10.21 3.78 -11.91
C ASP A 154 10.94 2.43 -11.79
N THR A 155 11.94 2.31 -10.92
CA THR A 155 12.62 1.03 -10.63
C THR A 155 11.67 -0.07 -10.17
N TRP A 156 10.58 0.29 -9.49
CA TRP A 156 9.57 -0.66 -9.02
C TRP A 156 8.49 -0.90 -10.06
N THR A 157 8.06 0.16 -10.76
CA THR A 157 6.92 0.08 -11.67
C THR A 157 7.27 -0.47 -13.05
N GLU A 158 8.53 -0.39 -13.48
CA GLU A 158 9.01 -0.90 -14.76
C GLU A 158 9.45 -2.37 -14.68
N ASP A 159 9.98 -2.81 -13.55
CA ASP A 159 10.36 -4.22 -13.35
C ASP A 159 9.13 -5.09 -13.05
N ARG A 160 8.57 -5.64 -14.12
CA ARG A 160 7.42 -6.53 -14.09
C ARG A 160 7.67 -7.84 -13.33
N THR A 161 8.93 -8.22 -13.09
CA THR A 161 9.27 -9.45 -12.36
C THR A 161 9.05 -9.33 -10.85
N LEU A 162 8.89 -8.10 -10.34
CA LEU A 162 8.57 -7.83 -8.95
C LEU A 162 7.09 -8.07 -8.63
N TRP A 163 6.24 -8.11 -9.65
CA TRP A 163 4.79 -8.17 -9.47
C TRP A 163 4.24 -9.57 -9.76
N SER A 164 3.19 -9.91 -9.04
CA SER A 164 2.45 -11.15 -9.25
C SER A 164 1.69 -11.11 -10.58
N VAL A 165 1.06 -12.24 -10.93
CA VAL A 165 0.28 -12.39 -12.17
C VAL A 165 -0.83 -11.35 -12.34
N ASP A 166 -1.31 -10.79 -11.23
CA ASP A 166 -2.36 -9.76 -11.22
C ASP A 166 -1.84 -8.32 -11.43
N ARG A 167 -0.52 -8.16 -11.44
CA ARG A 167 0.19 -6.88 -11.58
C ARG A 167 -0.13 -5.83 -10.52
N LEU A 168 -0.85 -6.19 -9.46
CA LEU A 168 -1.24 -5.28 -8.40
C LEU A 168 -0.51 -5.62 -7.09
N HIS A 169 -0.30 -6.90 -6.82
CA HIS A 169 0.42 -7.37 -5.64
C HIS A 169 1.86 -7.76 -6.00
N PRO A 170 2.83 -7.55 -5.10
CA PRO A 170 4.17 -8.08 -5.28
C PRO A 170 4.16 -9.61 -5.37
N GLY A 171 4.95 -10.19 -6.27
CA GLY A 171 5.30 -11.61 -6.21
C GLY A 171 6.37 -11.87 -5.15
N GLU A 172 6.85 -13.11 -5.00
CA GLU A 172 7.94 -13.42 -4.05
C GLU A 172 9.13 -12.45 -4.20
N ARG A 173 9.60 -12.23 -5.43
CA ARG A 173 10.70 -11.31 -5.73
C ARG A 173 10.43 -9.90 -5.23
N GLY A 174 9.20 -9.40 -5.44
CA GLY A 174 8.78 -8.09 -4.97
C GLY A 174 8.70 -8.02 -3.45
N HIS A 175 8.13 -9.02 -2.78
CA HIS A 175 8.09 -9.08 -1.31
C HIS A 175 9.50 -9.10 -0.71
N ARG A 176 10.43 -9.85 -1.31
CA ARG A 176 11.85 -9.85 -0.91
C ARG A 176 12.51 -8.49 -1.12
N ALA A 177 12.24 -7.82 -2.24
CA ALA A 177 12.74 -6.48 -2.48
C ALA A 177 12.18 -5.46 -1.49
N VAL A 178 10.91 -5.60 -1.07
CA VAL A 178 10.29 -4.70 -0.07
C VAL A 178 10.95 -4.94 1.29
N ALA A 179 11.12 -6.21 1.67
CA ALA A 179 11.79 -6.61 2.91
C ALA A 179 13.22 -6.07 2.97
N GLU A 180 14.00 -6.26 1.91
CA GLU A 180 15.37 -5.74 1.83
C GLU A 180 15.41 -4.21 1.82
N GLY A 181 14.47 -3.55 1.15
CA GLY A 181 14.37 -2.09 1.14
C GLY A 181 14.15 -1.50 2.54
N PHE A 182 13.20 -2.06 3.30
CA PHE A 182 12.98 -1.67 4.68
C PHE A 182 14.16 -2.05 5.59
N HIS A 183 14.75 -3.24 5.42
CA HIS A 183 15.92 -3.67 6.19
C HIS A 183 17.07 -2.67 6.03
N ARG A 184 17.41 -2.29 4.80
CA ARG A 184 18.45 -1.31 4.51
C ARG A 184 18.19 0.04 5.20
N LEU A 185 16.95 0.53 5.16
CA LEU A 185 16.58 1.79 5.81
C LEU A 185 16.63 1.69 7.34
N LEU A 186 16.24 0.55 7.92
CA LEU A 186 16.33 0.29 9.36
C LEU A 186 17.77 0.12 9.82
N ALA A 187 18.60 -0.59 9.07
CA ALA A 187 20.03 -0.78 9.33
C ALA A 187 20.76 0.56 9.33
N ALA A 188 20.42 1.48 8.40
CA ALA A 188 20.96 2.83 8.37
C ALA A 188 20.61 3.66 9.62
N ARG A 189 19.57 3.27 10.37
CA ARG A 189 19.18 3.85 11.66
C ARG A 189 19.66 3.04 12.87
N GLY A 190 20.43 1.96 12.65
CA GLY A 190 20.87 1.05 13.71
C GLY A 190 19.75 0.22 14.33
N LEU A 191 18.66 -0.04 13.58
CA LEU A 191 17.49 -0.79 14.05
C LEU A 191 17.36 -2.19 13.44
N ALA A 192 18.27 -2.57 12.54
CA ALA A 192 18.38 -3.91 12.01
C ALA A 192 19.86 -4.33 12.05
N HIS A 193 20.13 -5.46 12.71
CA HIS A 193 21.48 -5.95 12.96
C HIS A 193 21.76 -7.31 12.32
N GLY A 194 20.72 -8.01 11.87
CA GLY A 194 20.83 -9.28 11.17
C GLY A 194 21.22 -9.13 9.71
N ALA A 195 21.38 -10.29 9.04
CA ALA A 195 21.64 -10.34 7.61
C ALA A 195 20.46 -9.76 6.81
N PRO A 196 20.71 -9.01 5.73
CA PRO A 196 19.64 -8.50 4.88
C PRO A 196 18.86 -9.65 4.22
N PRO A 197 17.53 -9.52 4.07
CA PRO A 197 16.73 -10.51 3.35
C PRO A 197 17.26 -10.75 1.93
N ALA A 198 17.36 -12.02 1.53
CA ALA A 198 17.78 -12.38 0.18
C ALA A 198 16.76 -11.88 -0.87
N ARG A 199 17.25 -11.24 -1.92
CA ARG A 199 16.43 -10.68 -3.03
C ARG A 199 15.95 -11.73 -4.01
N GLU A 200 16.71 -12.80 -4.22
CA GLU A 200 16.36 -13.81 -5.21
C GLU A 200 15.25 -14.73 -4.68
N PRO A 201 14.21 -15.02 -5.49
CA PRO A 201 13.15 -15.96 -5.11
C PRO A 201 13.71 -17.33 -4.76
N ALA A 202 13.13 -17.98 -3.76
CA ALA A 202 13.42 -19.36 -3.42
C ALA A 202 12.40 -20.33 -4.05
N GLN A 203 11.24 -19.82 -4.47
CA GLN A 203 10.21 -20.60 -5.15
C GLN A 203 10.34 -20.45 -6.66
N PRO A 204 10.02 -21.51 -7.43
CA PRO A 204 9.88 -21.37 -8.87
C PRO A 204 8.76 -20.37 -9.19
N PRO A 205 8.87 -19.61 -10.30
CA PRO A 205 7.81 -18.70 -10.72
C PRO A 205 6.51 -19.49 -10.95
N PRO A 206 5.34 -18.89 -10.65
CA PRO A 206 4.07 -19.56 -10.85
C PRO A 206 3.91 -19.98 -12.32
N THR A 207 3.45 -21.21 -12.51
CA THR A 207 3.18 -21.77 -13.83
C THR A 207 2.04 -21.00 -14.51
N ARG A 208 1.96 -21.08 -15.85
CA ARG A 208 0.83 -20.48 -16.59
C ARG A 208 -0.52 -21.04 -16.15
N ALA A 209 -0.57 -22.30 -15.72
CA ALA A 209 -1.78 -22.94 -15.22
C ALA A 209 -2.22 -22.36 -13.87
N GLU A 210 -1.29 -22.14 -12.94
CA GLU A 210 -1.58 -21.49 -11.65
C GLU A 210 -1.99 -20.03 -11.84
N ALA A 211 -1.35 -19.32 -12.76
CA ALA A 211 -1.74 -17.97 -13.15
C ALA A 211 -3.19 -17.95 -13.69
N ALA A 212 -3.53 -18.88 -14.59
CA ALA A 212 -4.87 -18.99 -15.15
C ALA A 212 -5.91 -19.39 -14.09
N LEU A 213 -5.58 -20.32 -13.19
CA LEU A 213 -6.45 -20.76 -12.10
C LEU A 213 -6.71 -19.62 -11.11
N TRP A 214 -5.69 -18.84 -10.75
CA TRP A 214 -5.83 -17.66 -9.92
C TRP A 214 -6.74 -16.62 -10.58
N LEU A 215 -6.51 -16.35 -11.88
CA LEU A 215 -7.35 -15.42 -12.64
C LEU A 215 -8.81 -15.88 -12.65
N ALA A 216 -9.04 -17.17 -12.88
CA ALA A 216 -10.37 -17.77 -12.95
C ALA A 216 -11.11 -17.76 -11.60
N THR A 217 -10.39 -17.80 -10.47
CA THR A 217 -10.96 -17.91 -9.12
C THR A 217 -10.92 -16.58 -8.38
N ALA A 218 -9.76 -16.20 -7.86
CA ALA A 218 -9.54 -15.01 -7.06
C ALA A 218 -9.73 -13.73 -7.89
N GLY A 219 -9.19 -13.71 -9.11
CA GLY A 219 -9.34 -12.60 -10.06
C GLY A 219 -10.80 -12.35 -10.44
N THR A 220 -11.51 -13.40 -10.87
CA THR A 220 -12.95 -13.32 -11.18
C THR A 220 -13.78 -12.92 -9.96
N GLY A 221 -13.52 -13.50 -8.78
CA GLY A 221 -14.23 -13.14 -7.55
C GLY A 221 -14.02 -11.68 -7.15
N TRP A 222 -12.79 -11.17 -7.31
CA TRP A 222 -12.49 -9.76 -7.12
C TRP A 222 -13.22 -8.90 -8.16
N LEU A 223 -13.13 -9.22 -9.45
CA LEU A 223 -13.81 -8.49 -10.53
C LEU A 223 -15.33 -8.46 -10.34
N LEU A 224 -15.95 -9.57 -9.93
CA LEU A 224 -17.38 -9.66 -9.66
C LEU A 224 -17.80 -8.80 -8.47
N ARG A 225 -17.01 -8.75 -7.39
CA ARG A 225 -17.26 -7.81 -6.29
C ARG A 225 -17.07 -6.37 -6.76
N ARG A 226 -16.07 -6.14 -7.62
CA ARG A 226 -15.71 -4.81 -8.11
C ARG A 226 -16.58 -4.26 -9.25
N SER A 227 -17.33 -5.11 -9.94
CA SER A 227 -18.26 -4.70 -10.99
C SER A 227 -19.45 -3.89 -10.46
N ARG A 228 -19.77 -4.05 -9.16
CA ARG A 228 -20.89 -3.36 -8.51
C ARG A 228 -20.47 -2.11 -7.75
N ASP A 229 -19.21 -1.99 -7.33
CA ASP A 229 -18.70 -0.80 -6.63
C ASP A 229 -17.79 0.06 -7.52
N LEU A 230 -16.68 -0.48 -8.03
CA LEU A 230 -15.59 0.23 -8.66
C LEU A 230 -15.91 0.59 -10.12
N LEU A 231 -16.38 -0.37 -10.92
CA LEU A 231 -16.50 -0.20 -12.37
C LEU A 231 -17.47 0.94 -12.77
N PRO A 232 -18.71 1.04 -12.21
CA PRO A 232 -19.63 2.11 -12.59
C PRO A 232 -19.07 3.49 -12.27
N GLN A 233 -18.26 3.61 -11.22
CA GLN A 233 -17.72 4.89 -10.78
C GLN A 233 -16.46 5.29 -11.52
N LEU A 234 -15.59 4.33 -11.83
CA LEU A 234 -14.49 4.59 -12.74
C LEU A 234 -15.03 5.11 -14.09
N LEU A 235 -16.13 4.54 -14.58
CA LEU A 235 -16.80 5.06 -15.78
C LEU A 235 -17.36 6.47 -15.59
N LEU A 236 -17.95 6.80 -14.44
CA LEU A 236 -18.40 8.17 -14.15
C LEU A 236 -17.23 9.17 -14.07
N LEU A 237 -16.13 8.78 -13.43
CA LEU A 237 -14.91 9.60 -13.35
C LEU A 237 -14.27 9.79 -14.73
N ALA A 238 -14.20 8.73 -15.54
CA ALA A 238 -13.76 8.80 -16.93
C ALA A 238 -14.72 9.65 -17.78
N GLY A 239 -16.04 9.60 -17.53
CA GLY A 239 -17.00 10.47 -18.18
C GLY A 239 -16.78 11.94 -17.82
N ALA A 240 -16.44 12.25 -16.57
CA ALA A 240 -16.05 13.60 -16.17
C ALA A 240 -14.76 14.08 -16.85
N GLU A 241 -13.74 13.21 -16.95
CA GLU A 241 -12.54 13.47 -17.75
C GLU A 241 -12.89 13.80 -19.19
N LEU A 242 -13.64 12.92 -19.86
CA LEU A 242 -14.00 13.09 -21.27
C LEU A 242 -14.82 14.36 -21.52
N ARG A 243 -15.73 14.73 -20.62
CA ARG A 243 -16.48 16.00 -20.71
C ARG A 243 -15.56 17.20 -20.66
N HIS A 244 -14.66 17.26 -19.68
CA HIS A 244 -13.71 18.37 -19.58
C HIS A 244 -12.78 18.49 -20.80
N TRP A 245 -12.41 17.36 -21.42
CA TRP A 245 -11.72 17.35 -22.71
C TRP A 245 -12.57 17.86 -23.87
N ALA A 246 -13.82 17.40 -23.96
CA ALA A 246 -14.76 17.85 -24.99
C ALA A 246 -15.05 19.35 -24.87
N ASP A 247 -15.13 19.87 -23.64
CA ASP A 247 -15.36 21.28 -23.33
C ASP A 247 -14.09 22.15 -23.49
N GLY A 248 -12.95 21.57 -23.90
CA GLY A 248 -11.69 22.29 -24.13
C GLY A 248 -10.96 22.72 -22.85
N THR A 249 -11.51 22.44 -21.67
CA THR A 249 -10.92 22.80 -20.37
C THR A 249 -9.78 21.87 -19.92
N GLY A 250 -9.71 20.65 -20.47
CA GLY A 250 -8.72 19.65 -20.11
C GLY A 250 -8.83 19.19 -18.64
N PRO A 251 -7.82 18.47 -18.10
CA PRO A 251 -7.90 17.88 -16.76
C PRO A 251 -7.71 18.90 -15.62
N ALA A 252 -7.22 20.11 -15.91
CA ALA A 252 -6.80 21.10 -14.92
C ALA A 252 -7.85 21.43 -13.84
N PRO A 253 -9.15 21.58 -14.14
CA PRO A 253 -10.15 21.84 -13.10
C PRO A 253 -10.35 20.66 -12.12
N LEU A 254 -10.16 19.42 -12.60
CA LEU A 254 -10.26 18.22 -11.76
C LEU A 254 -9.00 18.05 -10.90
N ASP A 255 -7.83 18.39 -11.47
CA ASP A 255 -6.57 18.38 -10.75
C ASP A 255 -6.58 19.44 -9.63
N ALA A 256 -6.99 20.68 -9.94
CA ALA A 256 -7.09 21.76 -8.94
C ALA A 256 -8.00 21.41 -7.76
N ARG A 257 -9.19 20.84 -8.02
CA ARG A 257 -10.09 20.39 -6.93
C ARG A 257 -9.48 19.30 -6.06
N ALA A 258 -8.70 18.39 -6.65
CA ALA A 258 -8.03 17.33 -5.91
C ALA A 258 -6.89 17.91 -5.06
N ASP A 259 -6.17 18.89 -5.59
CA ASP A 259 -5.09 19.59 -4.90
C ASP A 259 -5.63 20.44 -3.74
N ASP A 260 -6.75 21.15 -3.93
CA ASP A 260 -7.43 21.90 -2.86
C ASP A 260 -7.87 20.96 -1.72
N ALA A 261 -8.52 19.84 -2.05
CA ALA A 261 -8.95 18.86 -1.06
C ALA A 261 -7.76 18.21 -0.31
N LEU A 262 -6.64 17.99 -1.00
CA LEU A 262 -5.40 17.51 -0.39
C LEU A 262 -4.80 18.57 0.54
N ALA A 263 -4.75 19.83 0.12
CA ALA A 263 -4.24 20.93 0.93
C ALA A 263 -5.05 21.09 2.22
N ASP A 264 -6.38 21.05 2.13
CA ASP A 264 -7.27 21.07 3.29
C ASP A 264 -7.03 19.88 4.23
N ALA A 265 -6.87 18.68 3.67
CA ALA A 265 -6.60 17.47 4.44
C ALA A 265 -5.26 17.55 5.19
N LEU A 266 -4.22 18.04 4.52
CA LEU A 266 -2.89 18.23 5.11
C LEU A 266 -2.90 19.33 6.17
N ALA A 267 -3.55 20.46 5.91
CA ALA A 267 -3.68 21.54 6.90
C ALA A 267 -4.39 21.06 8.17
N ALA A 268 -5.48 20.31 8.03
CA ALA A 268 -6.26 19.80 9.15
C ALA A 268 -5.53 18.75 10.00
N THR A 269 -4.58 18.02 9.41
CA THR A 269 -3.82 16.95 10.10
C THR A 269 -2.47 17.42 10.60
N MET A 270 -1.76 18.27 9.84
CA MET A 270 -0.42 18.76 10.18
C MET A 270 -0.44 20.02 11.06
N GLY A 271 -1.53 20.79 11.04
CA GLY A 271 -1.67 22.01 11.84
C GLY A 271 -1.97 21.79 13.33
N ARG A 272 -2.05 20.53 13.79
CA ARG A 272 -2.19 20.15 15.21
C ARG A 272 -0.87 19.70 15.79
#